data_AF-A0A960PY61-F1
#
_entry.id   AF-A0A960PY61-F1
#
_cell.length_a   1.000
_cell.length_b   1.000
_cell.length_c   1.000
_cell.angle_alpha   90.00
_cell.angle_beta   90.00
_cell.angle_gamma   90.00
#
_symmetry.space_group_name_H-M   'P 1'
#
loop_
_entity.id
_entity.type
_entity.pdbx_description
1 polymer ?
#
loop_
_entity_poly.entity_id
_entity_poly.type
_entity_poly.pdbx_seq_one_letter_code
_entity_poly.pdbx_strand_id
1 'polypeptide(L)'
;MAAFIFFWHTGLRLPDGLFEWALYSCFAATWMSGCLGWIVTTTMPRRLARHGDVIIADEIPVIRRQLQLAADQLALDSVSDTGSTTLAEFYQRRLASFFGKQTHRWVHLTGSRRVHAWLDQEFAQIQRFMAEPEWKNLNQLRELAFAKINTDVQGAGTWLLRRWLFVHIPLTHALIVLIGFHIFWVYLFNAGSI
;
A
#
# COMPACT_ATOMS: atom_id res chain seq x y z
N MET A 1 -22.14 2.88 -14.11
CA MET A 1 -23.32 3.56 -14.68
C MET A 1 -22.98 4.90 -15.33
N ALA A 2 -22.26 5.81 -14.66
CA ALA A 2 -21.92 7.13 -15.24
C ALA A 2 -21.21 7.09 -16.61
N ALA A 3 -20.23 6.19 -16.81
CA ALA A 3 -19.57 6.01 -18.10
C ALA A 3 -20.55 5.57 -19.20
N PHE A 4 -21.50 4.69 -18.86
CA PHE A 4 -22.49 4.20 -19.81
C PHE A 4 -23.45 5.31 -20.26
N ILE A 5 -23.88 6.15 -19.32
CA ILE A 5 -24.73 7.32 -19.61
C ILE A 5 -23.98 8.33 -20.49
N PHE A 6 -22.69 8.57 -20.22
CA PHE A 6 -21.87 9.47 -21.03
C PHE A 6 -21.73 8.97 -22.47
N PHE A 7 -21.33 7.70 -22.65
CA PHE A 7 -21.21 7.08 -23.97
C PHE A 7 -22.52 7.07 -24.77
N TRP A 8 -23.64 6.84 -24.06
CA TRP A 8 -24.97 6.87 -24.66
C TRP A 8 -25.40 8.29 -25.06
N HIS A 9 -25.05 9.30 -24.25
CA HIS A 9 -25.40 10.69 -24.51
C HIS A 9 -24.60 11.29 -25.68
N THR A 10 -23.33 10.90 -25.86
CA THR A 10 -22.50 11.30 -27.02
C THR A 10 -22.84 10.54 -28.31
N GLY A 11 -23.77 9.58 -28.26
CA GLY A 11 -24.22 8.82 -29.44
C GLY A 11 -23.12 8.04 -30.16
N LEU A 12 -22.05 7.63 -29.44
CA LEU A 12 -20.85 6.99 -30.02
C LEU A 12 -20.14 7.81 -31.10
N ARG A 13 -20.41 9.11 -31.24
CA ARG A 13 -19.66 9.98 -32.15
C ARG A 13 -18.24 10.18 -31.60
N LEU A 14 -17.24 9.89 -32.43
CA LEU A 14 -15.86 10.21 -32.12
C LEU A 14 -15.73 11.74 -32.04
N PRO A 15 -15.07 12.28 -31.00
CA PRO A 15 -14.96 13.72 -30.80
C PRO A 15 -14.17 14.36 -31.94
N ASP A 16 -14.78 15.32 -32.63
CA ASP A 16 -14.18 16.03 -33.76
C ASP A 16 -13.40 17.29 -33.31
N GLY A 17 -13.56 17.71 -32.04
CA GLY A 17 -12.93 18.90 -31.46
C GLY A 17 -11.92 18.63 -30.34
N LEU A 18 -10.89 19.49 -30.23
CA LEU A 18 -9.89 19.47 -29.14
C LEU A 18 -10.54 19.56 -27.74
N PHE A 19 -11.62 20.32 -27.63
CA PHE A 19 -12.36 20.49 -26.38
C PHE A 19 -13.06 19.18 -25.94
N GLU A 20 -13.65 18.46 -26.88
CA GLU A 20 -14.33 17.20 -26.61
C GLU A 20 -13.33 16.10 -26.20
N TRP A 21 -12.15 16.09 -26.82
CA TRP A 21 -11.03 15.24 -26.40
C TRP A 21 -10.55 15.54 -24.98
N ALA A 22 -10.45 16.82 -24.61
CA ALA A 22 -10.07 17.21 -23.25
C ALA A 22 -11.09 16.72 -22.22
N LEU A 23 -12.39 16.85 -22.54
CA LEU A 23 -13.49 16.41 -21.68
C LEU A 23 -13.53 14.88 -21.54
N TYR A 24 -13.38 14.15 -22.64
CA TYR A 24 -13.29 12.69 -22.66
C TYR A 24 -12.11 12.18 -21.84
N SER A 25 -10.93 12.78 -22.02
CA SER A 25 -9.70 12.38 -21.35
C SER A 25 -9.77 12.64 -19.84
N CYS A 26 -10.28 13.80 -19.42
CA CYS A 26 -10.53 14.10 -18.01
C CYS A 26 -11.55 13.16 -17.39
N PHE A 27 -12.64 12.84 -18.12
CA PHE A 27 -13.64 11.89 -17.65
C PHE A 27 -13.06 10.49 -17.47
N ALA A 28 -12.37 9.97 -18.48
CA ALA A 28 -11.73 8.66 -18.46
C ALA A 28 -10.70 8.56 -17.32
N ALA A 29 -9.85 9.58 -17.16
CA ALA A 29 -8.88 9.64 -16.08
C ALA A 29 -9.55 9.70 -14.69
N THR A 30 -10.63 10.46 -14.54
CA THR A 30 -11.41 10.52 -13.29
C THR A 30 -12.05 9.18 -12.97
N TRP A 31 -12.61 8.50 -13.96
CA TRP A 31 -13.22 7.18 -13.82
C TRP A 31 -12.19 6.12 -13.44
N MET A 32 -11.05 6.07 -14.16
CA MET A 32 -9.94 5.18 -13.82
C MET A 32 -9.42 5.44 -12.40
N SER A 33 -9.29 6.72 -12.02
CA SER A 33 -8.89 7.10 -10.67
C SER A 33 -9.90 6.61 -9.63
N GLY A 34 -11.21 6.71 -9.89
CA GLY A 34 -12.25 6.17 -9.01
C GLY A 34 -12.16 4.64 -8.85
N CYS A 35 -11.94 3.91 -9.94
CA CYS A 35 -11.73 2.46 -9.91
C CYS A 35 -10.49 2.07 -9.08
N LEU A 36 -9.38 2.79 -9.24
CA LEU A 36 -8.17 2.57 -8.43
C LEU A 36 -8.44 2.78 -6.94
N GLY A 37 -9.15 3.85 -6.57
CA GLY A 37 -9.54 4.11 -5.18
C GLY A 37 -10.40 2.98 -4.60
N TRP A 38 -11.35 2.46 -5.37
CA TRP A 38 -12.20 1.34 -4.96
C TRP A 38 -11.40 0.04 -4.76
N ILE A 39 -10.47 -0.29 -5.65
CA ILE A 39 -9.61 -1.48 -5.52
C ILE A 39 -8.77 -1.40 -4.25
N VAL A 40 -8.15 -0.26 -3.96
CA VAL A 40 -7.32 -0.07 -2.76
C VAL A 40 -8.17 -0.17 -1.48
N THR A 41 -9.34 0.46 -1.47
CA THR A 41 -10.25 0.50 -0.31
C THR A 41 -10.92 -0.85 -0.04
N THR A 42 -11.10 -1.71 -1.04
CA THR A 42 -11.67 -3.05 -0.87
C THR A 42 -10.64 -4.11 -0.51
N THR A 43 -9.37 -3.91 -0.89
CA THR A 43 -8.29 -4.88 -0.63
C THR A 43 -7.62 -4.69 0.73
N MET A 44 -7.51 -3.45 1.25
CA MET A 44 -6.92 -3.19 2.57
C MET A 44 -7.69 -3.77 3.78
N PRO A 45 -9.03 -3.67 3.88
CA PRO A 45 -9.77 -4.12 5.06
C PRO A 45 -9.67 -5.63 5.29
N ARG A 46 -9.59 -6.41 4.19
CA ARG A 46 -9.49 -7.86 4.24
C ARG A 46 -8.16 -8.38 4.81
N ARG A 47 -7.12 -7.55 4.80
CA ARG A 47 -5.80 -7.90 5.37
C ARG A 47 -5.64 -7.44 6.82
N LEU A 48 -6.30 -6.36 7.21
CA LEU A 48 -6.29 -5.80 8.57
C LEU A 48 -7.12 -6.62 9.57
N ALA A 49 -8.27 -7.16 9.15
CA ALA A 49 -9.16 -7.90 10.04
C ALA A 49 -8.59 -9.21 10.62
N ARG A 50 -7.42 -9.68 10.14
CA ARG A 50 -6.80 -10.90 10.66
C ARG A 50 -5.78 -10.68 11.78
N HIS A 51 -5.11 -9.53 11.89
CA HIS A 51 -3.88 -9.41 12.70
C HIS A 51 -3.78 -8.19 13.64
N GLY A 52 -4.90 -7.59 14.03
CA GLY A 52 -4.92 -6.61 15.13
C GLY A 52 -4.55 -5.19 14.70
N ASP A 53 -5.39 -4.26 15.16
CA ASP A 53 -5.41 -2.80 15.04
C ASP A 53 -4.93 -2.11 13.75
N VAL A 54 -5.79 -1.17 13.30
CA VAL A 54 -5.47 -0.23 12.23
C VAL A 54 -4.43 0.74 12.77
N ILE A 55 -3.18 0.59 12.35
CA ILE A 55 -2.10 1.48 12.78
C ILE A 55 -2.28 2.86 12.15
N ILE A 56 -2.22 3.92 12.96
CA ILE A 56 -2.27 5.30 12.47
C ILE A 56 -1.02 5.56 11.64
N ALA A 57 -1.18 6.11 10.43
CA ALA A 57 -0.09 6.29 9.46
C ALA A 57 1.13 7.05 10.03
N ASP A 58 0.88 7.94 10.99
CA ASP A 58 1.89 8.80 11.61
C ASP A 58 2.71 8.04 12.70
N GLU A 59 2.22 6.90 13.20
CA GLU A 59 2.89 6.04 14.19
C GLU A 59 3.79 4.97 13.55
N ILE A 60 3.57 4.67 12.27
CA ILE A 60 4.33 3.68 11.50
C ILE A 60 5.86 3.83 11.61
N PRO A 61 6.46 5.03 11.49
CA PRO A 61 7.91 5.17 11.65
C PRO A 61 8.37 4.86 13.10
N VAL A 62 7.55 5.18 14.10
CA VAL A 62 7.84 4.92 15.52
C VAL A 62 7.77 3.41 15.81
N ILE A 63 6.70 2.75 15.37
CA ILE A 63 6.49 1.31 15.55
C ILE A 63 7.60 0.51 14.86
N ARG A 64 8.03 0.91 13.65
CA ARG A 64 9.17 0.27 12.97
C ARG A 64 10.46 0.36 13.79
N ARG A 65 10.73 1.51 14.39
CA ARG A 65 11.92 1.71 15.22
C ARG A 65 11.84 0.89 16.51
N GLN A 66 10.66 0.80 17.13
CA GLN A 66 10.42 -0.06 18.29
C GLN A 66 10.62 -1.54 17.97
N LEU A 67 10.11 -2.02 16.82
CA LEU A 67 10.31 -3.40 16.36
C LEU A 67 11.79 -3.73 16.12
N GLN A 68 12.54 -2.77 15.55
CA GLN A 68 13.98 -2.94 15.37
C GLN A 68 14.71 -3.04 16.72
N LEU A 69 14.44 -2.11 17.64
CA LEU A 69 15.04 -2.10 18.97
C LEU A 69 14.70 -3.37 19.77
N ALA A 70 13.45 -3.84 19.70
CA ALA A 70 13.03 -5.06 20.35
C ALA A 70 13.75 -6.29 19.78
N ALA A 71 13.96 -6.33 18.47
CA ALA A 71 14.69 -7.42 17.83
C ALA A 71 16.21 -7.39 18.14
N ASP A 72 16.81 -6.20 18.21
CA ASP A 72 18.19 -6.01 18.64
C ASP A 72 18.40 -6.47 20.09
N GLN A 73 17.50 -6.08 21.01
CA GLN A 73 17.54 -6.50 22.41
C GLN A 73 17.36 -8.02 22.54
N LEU A 74 16.39 -8.59 21.84
CA LEU A 74 16.14 -10.03 21.89
C LEU A 74 17.31 -10.86 21.35
N ALA A 75 18.06 -10.34 20.38
CA ALA A 75 19.30 -10.97 19.91
C ALA A 75 20.41 -10.91 20.99
N LEU A 76 20.54 -9.82 21.73
CA LEU A 76 21.51 -9.68 22.83
C LEU A 76 21.15 -10.57 24.03
N ASP A 77 19.87 -10.61 24.40
CA ASP A 77 19.37 -11.42 25.50
C ASP A 77 19.54 -12.91 25.22
N SER A 78 19.39 -13.32 23.95
CA SER A 78 19.57 -14.74 23.56
C SER A 78 21.00 -15.27 23.78
N VAL A 79 22.01 -14.41 23.64
CA VAL A 79 23.41 -14.76 23.94
C VAL A 79 23.61 -14.92 25.45
N SER A 80 22.94 -14.08 26.24
CA SER A 80 23.06 -14.08 27.70
C SER A 80 22.30 -15.24 28.35
N ASP A 81 21.10 -15.55 27.85
CA ASP A 81 20.22 -16.59 28.40
C ASP A 81 20.62 -18.01 27.99
N THR A 82 21.09 -18.19 26.75
CA THR A 82 21.33 -19.54 26.19
C THR A 82 22.81 -19.82 25.92
N GLY A 83 23.69 -18.81 26.03
CA GLY A 83 25.12 -18.94 25.78
C GLY A 83 25.50 -19.23 24.31
N SER A 84 24.51 -19.25 23.42
CA SER A 84 24.64 -19.65 22.02
C SER A 84 24.61 -18.42 21.13
N THR A 85 25.68 -18.23 20.34
CA THR A 85 25.79 -17.10 19.39
C THR A 85 25.01 -17.33 18.10
N THR A 86 24.44 -18.52 17.92
CA THR A 86 23.79 -18.96 16.68
C THR A 86 22.62 -18.04 16.29
N LEU A 87 21.79 -17.62 17.25
CA LEU A 87 20.67 -16.70 16.98
C LEU A 87 21.15 -15.28 16.68
N ALA A 88 22.14 -14.79 17.42
CA ALA A 88 22.70 -13.45 17.22
C ALA A 88 23.43 -13.31 15.88
N GLU A 89 24.17 -14.33 15.45
CA GLU A 89 24.81 -14.35 14.14
C GLU A 89 23.79 -14.39 13.00
N PHE A 90 22.74 -15.19 13.13
CA PHE A 90 21.65 -15.19 12.16
C PHE A 90 20.98 -13.82 12.08
N TYR A 91 20.70 -13.21 13.23
CA TYR A 91 20.12 -11.89 13.30
C TYR A 91 20.99 -10.87 12.55
N GLN A 92 22.29 -10.77 12.87
CA GLN A 92 23.19 -9.83 12.21
C GLN A 92 23.34 -10.08 10.71
N ARG A 93 23.49 -11.34 10.27
CA ARG A 93 23.75 -11.65 8.86
C ARG A 93 22.52 -11.45 7.97
N ARG A 94 21.31 -11.72 8.49
CA ARG A 94 20.10 -11.84 7.65
C ARG A 94 18.99 -10.86 8.01
N LEU A 95 18.72 -10.68 9.31
CA LEU A 95 17.60 -9.87 9.79
C LEU A 95 17.99 -8.41 10.04
N ALA A 96 19.22 -8.09 10.43
CA ALA A 96 19.65 -6.72 10.68
C ALA A 96 19.51 -5.86 9.41
N SER A 97 19.89 -6.39 8.24
CA SER A 97 19.63 -5.72 6.96
C SER A 97 18.13 -5.64 6.63
N PHE A 98 17.30 -6.57 7.07
CA PHE A 98 15.86 -6.55 6.82
C PHE A 98 15.12 -5.53 7.70
N PHE A 99 15.55 -5.39 8.96
CA PHE A 99 15.05 -4.38 9.89
C PHE A 99 15.59 -2.97 9.57
N GLY A 100 16.87 -2.86 9.22
CA GLY A 100 17.53 -1.58 8.92
C GLY A 100 17.25 -1.03 7.52
N LYS A 101 16.98 -1.88 6.52
CA LYS A 101 16.68 -1.40 5.16
C LYS A 101 15.20 -1.03 5.08
N GLN A 102 14.94 0.24 4.76
CA GLN A 102 13.62 0.74 4.39
C GLN A 102 13.22 0.09 3.06
N THR A 103 12.71 -1.14 3.09
CA THR A 103 12.38 -1.88 1.87
C THR A 103 11.34 -1.11 1.08
N HIS A 104 11.66 -0.81 -0.17
CA HIS A 104 10.88 -0.02 -1.12
C HIS A 104 9.38 -0.30 -1.01
N ARG A 105 8.62 0.78 -0.79
CA ARG A 105 7.17 0.83 -0.49
C ARG A 105 6.28 0.04 -1.46
N TRP A 106 6.80 -0.29 -2.65
CA TRP A 106 6.07 -0.94 -3.74
C TRP A 106 6.17 -2.47 -3.73
N VAL A 107 7.27 -3.05 -3.22
CA VAL A 107 7.51 -4.50 -3.26
C VAL A 107 6.57 -5.26 -2.31
N HIS A 108 6.12 -4.63 -1.22
CA HIS A 108 5.24 -5.27 -0.24
C HIS A 108 3.77 -5.38 -0.69
N LEU A 109 3.32 -4.53 -1.63
CA LEU A 109 1.97 -4.60 -2.18
C LEU A 109 1.76 -5.87 -3.03
N THR A 110 2.79 -6.32 -3.75
CA THR A 110 2.75 -7.53 -4.60
C THR A 110 3.51 -8.73 -4.02
N GLY A 111 4.48 -8.49 -3.13
CA GLY A 111 5.45 -9.48 -2.66
C GLY A 111 5.26 -10.03 -1.25
N SER A 112 4.29 -9.53 -0.46
CA SER A 112 4.11 -9.96 0.94
C SER A 112 4.01 -11.49 1.10
N ARG A 113 3.28 -12.21 0.24
CA ARG A 113 3.23 -13.69 0.27
C ARG A 113 4.57 -14.37 0.05
N ARG A 114 5.40 -13.84 -0.87
CA ARG A 114 6.74 -14.39 -1.15
C ARG A 114 7.69 -14.11 0.00
N VAL A 115 7.59 -12.92 0.60
CA VAL A 115 8.40 -12.53 1.76
C VAL A 115 8.03 -13.36 2.99
N HIS A 116 6.74 -13.59 3.25
CA HIS A 116 6.29 -14.51 4.31
C HIS A 116 6.85 -15.93 4.10
N ALA A 117 6.69 -16.49 2.90
CA ALA A 117 7.19 -17.83 2.59
C ALA A 117 8.72 -17.95 2.70
N TRP A 118 9.45 -16.91 2.29
CA TRP A 118 10.91 -16.85 2.45
C TRP A 118 11.33 -16.80 3.93
N LEU A 119 10.67 -15.96 4.74
CA LEU A 119 10.94 -15.88 6.19
C LEU A 119 10.63 -17.19 6.89
N ASP A 120 9.50 -17.84 6.59
CA ASP A 120 9.16 -19.16 7.13
C ASP A 120 10.23 -20.21 6.79
N GLN A 121 10.73 -20.22 5.54
CA GLN A 121 11.81 -21.12 5.16
C GLN A 121 13.11 -20.83 5.91
N GLU A 122 13.48 -19.56 6.07
CA GLU A 122 14.72 -19.17 6.74
C GLU A 122 14.67 -19.52 8.24
N PHE A 123 13.54 -19.26 8.91
CA PHE A 123 13.33 -19.66 10.31
C PHE A 123 13.31 -21.19 10.46
N ALA A 124 12.67 -21.91 9.53
CA ALA A 124 12.63 -23.37 9.56
C ALA A 124 14.01 -24.03 9.35
N GLN A 125 14.91 -23.39 8.59
CA GLN A 125 16.28 -23.88 8.45
C GLN A 125 17.04 -23.79 9.77
N ILE A 126 16.93 -22.67 10.48
CA ILE A 126 17.69 -22.46 11.72
C ILE A 126 17.10 -23.19 12.92
N GLN A 127 15.78 -23.36 12.96
CA GLN A 127 15.13 -24.14 13.99
C GLN A 127 15.69 -25.58 14.07
N ARG A 128 16.16 -26.15 12.95
CA ARG A 128 16.78 -27.49 12.92
C ARG A 128 18.13 -27.58 13.63
N PHE A 129 18.80 -26.44 13.82
CA PHE A 129 20.11 -26.36 14.47
C PHE A 129 20.02 -25.89 15.92
N MET A 130 18.82 -25.56 16.41
CA MET A 130 18.58 -24.97 17.73
C MET A 130 17.91 -25.94 18.69
N ALA A 131 18.32 -25.91 19.96
CA ALA A 131 17.72 -26.71 21.04
C ALA A 131 16.41 -26.07 21.57
N GLU A 132 15.56 -26.85 22.25
CA GLU A 132 14.25 -26.40 22.76
C GLU A 132 14.25 -25.06 23.55
N PRO A 133 15.26 -24.72 24.38
CA PRO A 133 15.28 -23.43 25.09
C PRO A 133 15.36 -22.22 24.14
N GLU A 134 16.04 -22.38 23.00
CA GLU A 134 16.26 -21.31 22.00
C GLU A 134 15.02 -21.06 21.14
N TRP A 135 14.07 -22.01 21.10
CA TRP A 135 12.87 -21.91 20.29
C TRP A 135 11.94 -20.78 20.74
N LYS A 136 11.97 -20.43 22.03
CA LYS A 136 11.18 -19.31 22.57
C LYS A 136 11.64 -17.98 21.96
N ASN A 137 12.95 -17.73 21.96
CA ASN A 137 13.54 -16.52 21.38
C ASN A 137 13.37 -16.50 19.86
N LEU A 138 13.53 -17.64 19.19
CA LEU A 138 13.30 -17.76 17.74
C LEU A 138 11.84 -17.42 17.36
N ASN A 139 10.86 -17.92 18.13
CA ASN A 139 9.45 -17.65 17.90
C ASN A 139 9.09 -16.18 18.12
N GLN A 140 9.63 -15.55 19.16
CA GLN A 140 9.44 -14.12 19.41
C GLN A 140 10.06 -13.27 18.27
N LEU A 141 11.24 -13.64 17.78
CA LEU A 141 11.87 -12.96 16.64
C LEU A 141 11.04 -13.10 15.36
N ARG A 142 10.42 -14.27 15.15
CA ARG A 142 9.49 -14.53 14.04
C ARG A 142 8.23 -13.67 14.13
N GLU A 143 7.64 -13.53 15.30
CA GLU A 143 6.49 -12.64 15.53
C GLU A 143 6.83 -11.18 15.22
N LEU A 144 8.00 -10.70 15.67
CA LEU A 144 8.49 -9.34 15.36
C LEU A 144 8.69 -9.13 13.85
N ALA A 145 9.24 -10.11 13.15
CA ALA A 145 9.44 -10.04 11.71
C ALA A 145 8.11 -10.00 10.94
N PHE A 146 7.10 -10.77 11.37
CA PHE A 146 5.76 -10.71 10.79
C PHE A 146 5.03 -9.42 11.11
N ALA A 147 5.15 -8.91 12.33
CA ALA A 147 4.61 -7.61 12.72
C ALA A 147 5.17 -6.51 11.81
N LYS A 148 6.49 -6.51 11.52
CA LYS A 148 7.10 -5.55 10.60
C LYS A 148 6.49 -5.59 9.20
N ILE A 149 6.27 -6.78 8.63
CA ILE A 149 5.66 -6.91 7.28
C ILE A 149 4.25 -6.32 7.28
N ASN A 150 3.46 -6.60 8.32
CA ASN A 150 2.11 -6.07 8.44
C ASN A 150 2.14 -4.53 8.49
N THR A 151 3.00 -3.95 9.34
CA THR A 151 3.21 -2.50 9.45
C THR A 151 3.72 -1.88 8.13
N ASP A 152 4.57 -2.59 7.38
CA ASP A 152 5.07 -2.15 6.08
C ASP A 152 3.95 -2.08 5.02
N VAL A 153 3.08 -3.10 4.96
CA VAL A 153 1.94 -3.16 4.05
C VAL A 153 0.89 -2.09 4.39
N GLN A 154 0.58 -1.90 5.67
CA GLN A 154 -0.36 -0.88 6.13
C GLN A 154 0.13 0.53 5.76
N GLY A 155 1.42 0.81 5.99
CA GLY A 155 2.02 2.11 5.64
C GLY A 155 2.07 2.39 4.15
N ALA A 156 2.30 1.36 3.33
CA ALA A 156 2.28 1.53 1.87
C ALA A 156 0.88 1.91 1.37
N GLY A 157 -0.17 1.28 1.90
CA GLY A 157 -1.54 1.56 1.45
C GLY A 157 -2.09 2.89 1.97
N THR A 158 -1.81 3.29 3.21
CA THR A 158 -2.21 4.62 3.71
C THR A 158 -1.51 5.75 2.96
N TRP A 159 -0.23 5.59 2.63
CA TRP A 159 0.49 6.53 1.78
C TRP A 159 -0.11 6.59 0.38
N LEU A 160 -0.43 5.44 -0.22
CA LEU A 160 -1.06 5.35 -1.53
C LEU A 160 -2.43 6.06 -1.54
N LEU A 161 -3.25 5.86 -0.50
CA LEU A 161 -4.55 6.52 -0.36
C LEU A 161 -4.41 8.04 -0.24
N ARG A 162 -3.47 8.53 0.59
CA ARG A 162 -3.19 9.98 0.71
C ARG A 162 -2.69 10.57 -0.61
N ARG A 163 -1.79 9.87 -1.31
CA ARG A 163 -1.26 10.29 -2.62
C ARG A 163 -2.33 10.28 -3.71
N TRP A 164 -3.18 9.25 -3.71
CA TRP A 164 -4.28 9.08 -4.66
C TRP A 164 -5.30 10.20 -4.52
N LEU A 165 -5.70 10.54 -3.30
CA LEU A 165 -6.67 11.60 -3.04
C LEU A 165 -6.18 12.95 -3.60
N PHE A 166 -4.89 13.23 -3.47
CA PHE A 166 -4.27 14.44 -4.01
C PHE A 166 -4.28 14.51 -5.55
N VAL A 167 -4.33 13.38 -6.24
CA VAL A 167 -4.43 13.32 -7.72
C VAL A 167 -5.90 13.31 -8.16
N HIS A 168 -6.77 12.62 -7.43
CA HIS A 168 -8.18 12.49 -7.80
C HIS A 168 -8.96 13.79 -7.61
N ILE A 169 -8.74 14.51 -6.50
CA ILE A 169 -9.42 15.78 -6.20
C ILE A 169 -9.22 16.84 -7.30
N PRO A 170 -8.00 17.21 -7.73
CA PRO A 170 -7.84 18.22 -8.78
C PRO A 170 -8.46 17.78 -10.11
N LEU A 171 -8.43 16.47 -10.40
CA LEU A 171 -9.00 15.90 -11.61
C LEU A 171 -10.53 16.01 -11.65
N THR A 172 -11.20 15.79 -10.51
CA THR A 172 -12.66 16.00 -10.41
C THR A 172 -13.03 17.46 -10.55
N HIS A 173 -12.23 18.37 -9.98
CA HIS A 173 -12.45 19.82 -10.14
C HIS A 173 -12.27 20.26 -11.60
N ALA A 174 -11.23 19.78 -12.26
CA ALA A 174 -11.01 20.04 -13.69
C ALA A 174 -12.21 19.56 -14.51
N LEU A 175 -12.71 18.35 -14.24
CA LEU A 175 -13.89 17.80 -14.93
C LEU A 175 -15.15 18.65 -14.69
N ILE A 176 -15.41 19.12 -13.47
CA ILE A 176 -16.57 19.97 -13.16
C ILE A 176 -16.50 21.29 -13.94
N VAL A 177 -15.33 21.94 -13.98
CA VAL A 177 -15.13 23.18 -14.74
C VAL A 177 -15.33 22.95 -16.24
N LEU A 178 -14.77 21.86 -16.78
CA LEU A 178 -14.93 21.46 -18.18
C LEU A 178 -16.40 21.21 -18.54
N ILE A 179 -17.16 20.53 -17.68
CA ILE A 179 -18.61 20.30 -17.88
C ILE A 179 -19.37 21.62 -17.86
N GLY A 180 -19.09 22.51 -16.89
CA GLY A 180 -19.72 23.83 -16.83
C GLY A 180 -19.46 24.66 -18.09
N PHE A 181 -18.21 24.66 -18.57
CA PHE A 181 -17.82 25.33 -19.80
C PHE A 181 -18.51 24.70 -21.02
N HIS A 182 -18.62 23.37 -21.08
CA HIS A 182 -19.32 22.68 -22.15
C HIS A 182 -20.79 23.11 -22.25
N ILE A 183 -21.51 23.10 -21.11
CA ILE A 183 -22.91 23.53 -21.05
C ILE A 183 -23.04 24.99 -21.50
N PHE A 184 -22.16 25.87 -21.01
CA PHE A 184 -22.16 27.28 -21.39
C PHE A 184 -21.98 27.48 -22.90
N TRP A 185 -21.03 26.77 -23.52
CA TRP A 185 -20.79 26.86 -24.98
C TRP A 185 -21.98 26.37 -25.80
N VAL A 186 -22.57 25.23 -25.41
CA VAL A 186 -23.75 24.70 -26.10
C VAL A 186 -24.93 25.68 -25.99
N TYR A 187 -25.14 26.29 -24.82
CA TYR A 187 -26.18 27.30 -24.64
C TYR A 187 -25.93 28.57 -25.45
N LEU A 188 -24.69 29.07 -25.51
CA LEU A 188 -24.34 30.27 -26.28
C LEU A 188 -24.57 30.06 -27.78
N PHE A 189 -24.14 28.91 -28.32
CA PHE A 189 -24.34 28.58 -29.74
C PHE A 189 -25.82 28.33 -30.07
N ASN A 190 -26.57 27.68 -29.18
CA ASN A 190 -28.00 27.42 -29.39
C ASN A 190 -28.87 28.69 -29.21
N ALA A 191 -28.45 29.62 -28.34
CA ALA A 191 -29.11 30.91 -28.17
C ALA A 191 -28.82 31.90 -29.32
N GLY A 192 -27.73 31.72 -30.06
CA GLY A 192 -27.39 32.52 -31.24
C GLY A 192 -28.08 32.07 -32.54
N SER A 193 -28.82 30.96 -32.51
CA SER A 193 -29.57 30.40 -33.66
C SER A 193 -31.08 30.69 -33.61
N ILE A 194 -31.50 31.75 -32.91
CA ILE A 194 -32.88 32.28 -32.92
C ILE A 194 -32.86 33.69 -33.50
#